data_AF-A0A3E1E3T0-F1
#
_entry.id   AF-A0A3E1E3T0-F1
#
_cell.length_a   1.000
_cell.length_b   1.000
_cell.length_c   1.000
_cell.angle_alpha   90.00
_cell.angle_beta   90.00
_cell.angle_gamma   90.00
#
_symmetry.space_group_name_H-M   'P 1'
#
loop_
_entity.id
_entity.type
_entity.pdbx_description
1 polymer ?
#
loop_
_entity_poly.entity_id
_entity_poly.type
_entity_poly.pdbx_seq_one_letter_code
_entity_poly.pdbx_strand_id
1 'polypeptide(L)'
;MNRSLLTLALAALLSEGVWAEAQSLIPEGPSRLRAGDVGVGRQLPDAGFTTLDGRSLKLSDLLEGRGLVVAMTSSSCPVSRRYARTLSALQEKLAQKRIGLLLVNPFASENPEEVASFIKENHLVSPYVNDAGHALAVALRASSTTEVMLVDSNRTLVYRGAIDDQFGLGYHLSAPRNTYLLDAVEALLAGHPPLVPATEAPGCEIDLPSAAAASAGSITYHRDIARILQQNCIQCHRPKGIAPFALESVDQVRDRAKTIRRVVEQGHMPPWFAAPVPAGTENPWANDRSLSSRDKADLLAWVNSADRPVGDFEDAPAPLSFPEQWSIPKPDLVLQLPTPFFIKAEGAMPYQTANLDTGLSEDKWVEAIEILPTERDVVHHVLVQILQKGSDAGKKGDGAESFWAAYVPGNGARIFPKGFGRRLPAGAKLAFQIHYTPNGRAAKEQMRIGLVFAKEPPEFESKVVGVQKRDLSIPAYAANHVETREQAVPFDLHITSFMPHMHVRGKAFKYEALYADGRTETLLDIPHYDFNWQLSYDLKQPKFLPRGSRVRVTGVFDNSAENKANPDPSKLVIWGPQSYDEMLIGYLEVFTANKSKQ
;
A
#
# COMPACT_ATOMS: atom_id res chain seq x y z
N MET A 1 -16.62 36.72 -64.16
CA MET A 1 -15.36 36.15 -63.65
C MET A 1 -15.56 35.72 -62.20
N ASN A 2 -15.34 34.42 -61.95
CA ASN A 2 -15.11 33.66 -60.71
C ASN A 2 -15.92 33.86 -59.41
N ARG A 3 -16.80 32.86 -59.19
CA ARG A 3 -16.89 31.93 -58.05
C ARG A 3 -15.95 32.15 -56.85
N SER A 4 -16.53 32.25 -55.65
CA SER A 4 -16.15 31.51 -54.42
C SER A 4 -16.94 32.05 -53.24
N LEU A 5 -17.79 31.24 -52.61
CA LEU A 5 -18.31 31.40 -51.23
C LEU A 5 -19.26 30.24 -50.91
N LEU A 6 -18.72 29.09 -50.48
CA LEU A 6 -19.42 28.08 -49.66
C LEU A 6 -18.50 26.88 -49.38
N THR A 7 -17.60 27.00 -48.41
CA THR A 7 -17.01 25.88 -47.65
C THR A 7 -16.11 26.46 -46.58
N LEU A 8 -16.53 26.44 -45.31
CA LEU A 8 -15.69 26.44 -44.08
C LEU A 8 -16.59 26.67 -42.86
N ALA A 9 -17.37 25.67 -42.45
CA ALA A 9 -18.07 25.69 -41.16
C ALA A 9 -18.32 24.30 -40.54
N LEU A 10 -17.73 23.22 -41.07
CA LEU A 10 -18.05 21.86 -40.61
C LEU A 10 -16.83 20.95 -40.37
N ALA A 11 -15.70 21.52 -39.94
CA ALA A 11 -14.47 20.74 -39.66
C ALA A 11 -13.89 20.92 -38.25
N ALA A 12 -14.53 21.70 -37.36
CA ALA A 12 -14.01 21.98 -36.02
C ALA A 12 -14.82 21.35 -34.87
N LEU A 13 -15.83 20.52 -35.17
CA LEU A 13 -16.71 19.90 -34.15
C LEU A 13 -16.62 18.36 -34.10
N LEU A 14 -15.67 17.75 -34.81
CA LEU A 14 -15.51 16.28 -34.85
C LEU A 14 -14.19 15.77 -34.24
N SER A 15 -13.32 16.64 -33.71
CA SER A 15 -12.06 16.21 -33.07
C SER A 15 -12.11 16.18 -31.54
N GLU A 16 -13.05 16.87 -30.90
CA GLU A 16 -13.13 16.91 -29.43
C GLU A 16 -13.95 15.74 -28.82
N GLY A 17 -14.89 15.17 -29.58
CA GLY A 17 -15.70 14.02 -29.13
C GLY A 17 -14.93 12.69 -29.11
N VAL A 18 -13.94 12.52 -29.99
CA VAL A 18 -13.26 11.23 -30.21
C VAL A 18 -12.26 10.88 -29.09
N TRP A 19 -11.71 11.87 -28.39
CA TRP A 19 -10.74 11.63 -27.31
C TRP A 19 -11.38 11.43 -25.93
N ALA A 20 -12.58 12.00 -25.69
CA ALA A 20 -13.31 11.78 -24.45
C ALA A 20 -13.95 10.39 -24.40
N GLU A 21 -14.40 9.84 -25.54
CA GLU A 21 -14.92 8.47 -25.64
C GLU A 21 -13.82 7.40 -25.64
N ALA A 22 -12.59 7.73 -26.09
CA ALA A 22 -11.46 6.79 -26.13
C ALA A 22 -10.94 6.37 -24.74
N GLN A 23 -11.30 7.09 -23.68
CA GLN A 23 -10.91 6.73 -22.30
C GLN A 23 -11.65 5.48 -21.79
N SER A 24 -12.73 5.05 -22.47
CA SER A 24 -13.55 3.88 -22.12
C SER A 24 -13.11 2.55 -22.76
N LEU A 25 -12.00 2.53 -23.51
CA LEU A 25 -11.51 1.34 -24.23
C LEU A 25 -10.03 1.03 -23.95
N ILE A 26 -9.45 1.59 -22.88
CA ILE A 26 -8.10 1.19 -22.44
C ILE A 26 -8.21 -0.24 -21.89
N PRO A 27 -7.42 -1.20 -22.40
CA PRO A 27 -7.44 -2.55 -21.84
C PRO A 27 -7.09 -2.52 -20.34
N GLU A 28 -8.03 -2.94 -19.49
CA GLU A 28 -7.87 -2.91 -18.03
C GLU A 28 -7.24 -4.23 -17.56
N GLY A 29 -6.08 -4.10 -16.91
CA GLY A 29 -5.42 -5.20 -16.20
C GLY A 29 -5.82 -5.23 -14.73
N PRO A 30 -5.42 -6.27 -13.98
CA PRO A 30 -5.74 -6.38 -12.55
C PRO A 30 -5.36 -5.12 -11.77
N SER A 31 -6.35 -4.42 -11.21
CA SER A 31 -6.13 -3.30 -10.29
C SER A 31 -5.99 -3.82 -8.85
N ARG A 32 -5.30 -3.07 -7.98
CA ARG A 32 -5.16 -3.46 -6.56
C ARG A 32 -6.47 -3.23 -5.84
N LEU A 33 -6.85 -4.12 -4.93
CA LEU A 33 -8.01 -3.94 -4.06
C LEU A 33 -7.59 -3.76 -2.61
N ARG A 34 -8.47 -3.15 -1.81
CA ARG A 34 -8.25 -3.07 -0.37
C ARG A 34 -8.54 -4.43 0.26
N ALA A 35 -7.52 -5.03 0.85
CA ALA A 35 -7.54 -6.42 1.30
C ALA A 35 -8.75 -6.75 2.20
N GLY A 36 -9.01 -5.91 3.20
CA GLY A 36 -10.11 -6.10 4.16
C GLY A 36 -11.52 -5.99 3.56
N ASP A 37 -11.69 -5.30 2.42
CA ASP A 37 -12.99 -5.16 1.75
C ASP A 37 -13.37 -6.44 1.00
N VAL A 38 -12.37 -7.20 0.54
CA VAL A 38 -12.55 -8.49 -0.15
C VAL A 38 -12.26 -9.70 0.74
N GLY A 39 -12.21 -9.49 2.06
CA GLY A 39 -12.14 -10.54 3.07
C GLY A 39 -10.75 -11.14 3.30
N VAL A 40 -9.68 -10.57 2.74
CA VAL A 40 -8.31 -10.98 3.12
C VAL A 40 -8.10 -10.70 4.60
N GLY A 41 -7.47 -11.65 5.29
CA GLY A 41 -7.37 -11.68 6.74
C GLY A 41 -8.58 -12.34 7.42
N ARG A 42 -9.50 -12.98 6.70
CA ARG A 42 -10.62 -13.74 7.31
C ARG A 42 -10.44 -15.24 7.14
N GLN A 43 -10.95 -16.00 8.10
CA GLN A 43 -11.03 -17.45 7.96
C GLN A 43 -12.11 -17.80 6.94
N LEU A 44 -11.75 -18.58 5.92
CA LEU A 44 -12.73 -19.14 5.00
C LEU A 44 -13.47 -20.31 5.66
N PRO A 45 -14.76 -20.50 5.35
CA PRO A 45 -15.52 -21.65 5.85
C PRO A 45 -14.88 -22.94 5.37
N ASP A 46 -14.93 -23.99 6.19
CA ASP A 46 -14.47 -25.32 5.79
C ASP A 46 -15.50 -26.03 4.91
N ALA A 47 -15.71 -25.47 3.71
CA ALA A 47 -16.75 -25.88 2.80
C ALA A 47 -16.47 -27.30 2.25
N GLY A 48 -17.49 -28.15 2.33
CA GLY A 48 -17.47 -29.48 1.71
C GLY A 48 -17.84 -29.41 0.23
N PHE A 49 -17.26 -30.30 -0.57
CA PHE A 49 -17.50 -30.41 -2.01
C PHE A 49 -17.27 -31.83 -2.52
N THR A 50 -17.75 -32.10 -3.74
CA THR A 50 -17.51 -33.35 -4.44
C THR A 50 -16.72 -33.08 -5.71
N THR A 51 -15.59 -33.74 -5.87
CA THR A 51 -14.74 -33.66 -7.06
C THR A 51 -15.36 -34.42 -8.23
N LEU A 52 -14.92 -34.13 -9.46
CA LEU A 52 -15.38 -34.84 -10.66
C LEU A 52 -15.09 -36.35 -10.65
N ASP A 53 -14.08 -36.79 -9.90
CA ASP A 53 -13.78 -38.22 -9.70
C ASP A 53 -14.59 -38.86 -8.55
N GLY A 54 -15.56 -38.14 -7.98
CA GLY A 54 -16.53 -38.64 -7.01
C GLY A 54 -16.07 -38.61 -5.55
N ARG A 55 -14.91 -38.03 -5.23
CA ARG A 55 -14.44 -37.90 -3.84
C ARG A 55 -15.16 -36.75 -3.13
N SER A 56 -15.65 -37.01 -1.93
CA SER A 56 -16.18 -35.97 -1.04
C SER A 56 -15.07 -35.47 -0.13
N LEU A 57 -14.76 -34.18 -0.20
CA LEU A 57 -13.66 -33.52 0.50
C LEU A 57 -14.14 -32.21 1.11
N LYS A 58 -13.32 -31.63 1.99
CA LYS A 58 -13.42 -30.26 2.47
C LYS A 58 -12.17 -29.46 2.10
N LEU A 59 -12.25 -28.13 2.23
CA LEU A 59 -11.07 -27.27 2.01
C LEU A 59 -9.91 -27.66 2.92
N SER A 60 -10.17 -28.03 4.18
CA SER A 60 -9.14 -28.50 5.12
C SER A 60 -8.36 -29.71 4.63
N ASP A 61 -9.00 -30.59 3.86
CA ASP A 61 -8.39 -31.84 3.39
C ASP A 61 -7.31 -31.60 2.32
N LEU A 62 -7.27 -30.39 1.73
CA LEU A 62 -6.35 -30.00 0.66
C LEU A 62 -5.24 -29.03 1.12
N LEU A 63 -5.14 -28.70 2.40
CA LEU A 63 -4.17 -27.70 2.89
C LEU A 63 -2.70 -28.15 2.80
N GLU A 64 -2.42 -29.43 2.54
CA GLU A 64 -1.07 -30.03 2.43
C GLU A 64 -0.08 -29.68 3.58
N GLY A 65 -0.60 -29.20 4.71
CA GLY A 65 0.15 -28.71 5.87
C GLY A 65 0.71 -27.29 5.75
N ARG A 66 0.58 -26.59 4.61
CA ARG A 66 1.07 -25.20 4.47
C ARG A 66 0.04 -24.20 3.95
N GLY A 67 -0.94 -24.64 3.17
CA GLY A 67 -1.94 -23.76 2.57
C GLY A 67 -2.60 -24.37 1.34
N LEU A 68 -3.60 -23.66 0.82
CA LEU A 68 -4.38 -24.08 -0.34
C LEU A 68 -4.60 -22.88 -1.25
N VAL A 69 -4.42 -23.07 -2.55
CA VAL A 69 -4.94 -22.19 -3.59
C VAL A 69 -6.27 -22.75 -4.10
N VAL A 70 -7.33 -21.96 -4.05
CA VAL A 70 -8.57 -22.23 -4.76
C VAL A 70 -8.62 -21.33 -5.99
N ALA A 71 -8.64 -21.92 -7.18
CA ALA A 71 -8.69 -21.20 -8.44
C ALA A 71 -10.04 -21.41 -9.13
N MET A 72 -10.74 -20.32 -9.40
CA MET A 72 -11.90 -20.33 -10.28
C MET A 72 -11.46 -20.59 -11.71
N THR A 73 -12.25 -21.37 -12.43
CA THR A 73 -12.02 -21.76 -13.82
C THR A 73 -13.34 -21.81 -14.59
N SER A 74 -13.27 -21.80 -15.91
CA SER A 74 -14.41 -22.03 -16.80
C SER A 74 -13.89 -22.53 -18.14
N SER A 75 -14.55 -23.56 -18.68
CA SER A 75 -14.20 -24.11 -20.00
C SER A 75 -14.73 -23.26 -21.15
N SER A 76 -15.72 -22.38 -20.90
CA SER A 76 -16.30 -21.49 -21.91
C SER A 76 -15.81 -20.04 -21.83
N CYS A 77 -15.33 -19.56 -20.68
CA CYS A 77 -14.80 -18.19 -20.53
C CYS A 77 -13.50 -18.01 -21.34
N PRO A 78 -13.43 -17.06 -22.30
CA PRO A 78 -12.25 -16.88 -23.14
C PRO A 78 -10.97 -16.56 -22.36
N VAL A 79 -11.08 -15.80 -21.25
CA VAL A 79 -9.91 -15.44 -20.43
C VAL A 79 -9.47 -16.62 -19.57
N SER A 80 -10.42 -17.35 -18.97
CA SER A 80 -10.12 -18.55 -18.17
C SER A 80 -9.44 -19.64 -19.00
N ARG A 81 -9.89 -19.86 -20.24
CA ARG A 81 -9.22 -20.78 -21.19
C ARG A 81 -7.76 -20.39 -21.48
N ARG A 82 -7.43 -19.10 -21.55
CA ARG A 82 -6.04 -18.63 -21.74
C ARG A 82 -5.16 -18.96 -20.53
N TYR A 83 -5.72 -18.92 -19.34
CA TYR A 83 -5.04 -19.29 -18.09
C TYR A 83 -4.85 -20.80 -17.91
N ALA A 84 -5.44 -21.67 -18.73
CA ALA A 84 -5.37 -23.12 -18.54
C ALA A 84 -3.93 -23.67 -18.51
N ARG A 85 -3.05 -23.19 -19.40
CA ARG A 85 -1.62 -23.55 -19.37
C ARG A 85 -0.90 -22.98 -18.16
N THR A 86 -1.25 -21.76 -17.74
CA THR A 86 -0.71 -21.14 -16.53
C THR A 86 -1.09 -21.97 -15.29
N LEU A 87 -2.33 -22.46 -15.20
CA LEU A 87 -2.79 -23.35 -14.13
C LEU A 87 -2.05 -24.70 -14.14
N SER A 88 -1.80 -25.28 -15.32
CA SER A 88 -1.01 -26.51 -15.46
C SER A 88 0.46 -26.34 -15.03
N ALA A 89 1.07 -25.18 -15.27
CA ALA A 89 2.38 -24.88 -14.71
C ALA A 89 2.33 -24.57 -13.20
N LEU A 90 1.23 -23.98 -12.73
CA LEU A 90 1.03 -23.60 -11.33
C LEU A 90 0.90 -24.84 -10.43
N GLN A 91 0.16 -25.88 -10.83
CA GLN A 91 0.03 -27.12 -10.04
C GLN A 91 1.39 -27.73 -9.68
N GLU A 92 2.36 -27.73 -10.61
CA GLU A 92 3.70 -28.27 -10.35
C GLU A 92 4.47 -27.43 -9.34
N LYS A 93 4.42 -26.09 -9.50
CA LYS A 93 5.08 -25.15 -8.60
C LYS A 93 4.51 -25.20 -7.18
N LEU A 94 3.19 -25.29 -7.05
CA LEU A 94 2.50 -25.37 -5.76
C LEU A 94 2.78 -26.72 -5.08
N ALA A 95 2.75 -27.84 -5.82
CA ALA A 95 3.10 -29.16 -5.28
C ALA A 95 4.54 -29.22 -4.75
N GLN A 96 5.52 -28.64 -5.47
CA GLN A 96 6.91 -28.53 -4.99
C GLN A 96 7.01 -27.75 -3.68
N LYS A 97 6.10 -26.80 -3.46
CA LYS A 97 6.00 -25.98 -2.25
C LYS A 97 5.09 -26.60 -1.18
N ARG A 98 4.45 -27.74 -1.46
CA ARG A 98 3.43 -28.39 -0.61
C ARG A 98 2.28 -27.44 -0.27
N ILE A 99 1.80 -26.73 -1.29
CA ILE A 99 0.58 -25.93 -1.26
C ILE A 99 -0.42 -26.65 -2.16
N GLY A 100 -1.61 -26.96 -1.63
CA GLY A 100 -2.66 -27.60 -2.42
C GLY A 100 -3.21 -26.68 -3.51
N LEU A 101 -3.81 -27.26 -4.54
CA LEU A 101 -4.57 -26.54 -5.57
C LEU A 101 -5.94 -27.21 -5.76
N LEU A 102 -7.00 -26.43 -5.66
CA LEU A 102 -8.37 -26.81 -5.99
C LEU A 102 -8.85 -25.97 -7.18
N LEU A 103 -9.35 -26.63 -8.22
CA LEU A 103 -9.96 -25.98 -9.38
C LEU A 103 -11.48 -26.04 -9.25
N VAL A 104 -12.14 -24.89 -9.40
CA VAL A 104 -13.60 -24.77 -9.24
C VAL A 104 -14.20 -24.17 -10.50
N ASN A 105 -15.16 -24.86 -11.09
CA ASN A 105 -15.98 -24.33 -12.18
C ASN A 105 -17.35 -23.94 -11.62
N PRO A 106 -17.70 -22.64 -11.59
CA PRO A 106 -18.98 -22.21 -11.05
C PRO A 106 -20.15 -22.41 -12.03
N PHE A 107 -19.91 -22.65 -13.33
CA PHE A 107 -20.98 -22.57 -14.33
C PHE A 107 -21.69 -23.91 -14.59
N ALA A 108 -22.90 -24.02 -14.03
CA ALA A 108 -23.80 -25.15 -14.25
C ALA A 108 -24.18 -25.42 -15.72
N SER A 109 -24.12 -24.39 -16.57
CA SER A 109 -24.52 -24.47 -17.98
C SER A 109 -23.46 -25.08 -18.89
N GLU A 110 -22.22 -25.25 -18.42
CA GLU A 110 -21.16 -25.83 -19.24
C GLU A 110 -21.36 -27.33 -19.45
N ASN A 111 -21.11 -27.80 -20.68
CA ASN A 111 -21.27 -29.20 -21.04
C ASN A 111 -20.20 -30.06 -20.32
N PRO A 112 -20.58 -31.11 -19.56
CA PRO A 112 -19.64 -31.98 -18.86
C PRO A 112 -18.57 -32.61 -19.76
N GLU A 113 -18.89 -32.96 -21.01
CA GLU A 113 -17.94 -33.54 -21.96
C GLU A 113 -16.89 -32.52 -22.42
N GLU A 114 -17.30 -31.26 -22.60
CA GLU A 114 -16.39 -30.16 -22.95
C GLU A 114 -15.49 -29.80 -21.77
N VAL A 115 -16.04 -29.78 -20.55
CA VAL A 115 -15.25 -29.60 -19.31
C VAL A 115 -14.22 -30.72 -19.16
N ALA A 116 -14.60 -31.98 -19.36
CA ALA A 116 -13.69 -33.12 -19.30
C ALA A 116 -12.59 -33.04 -20.37
N SER A 117 -12.93 -32.62 -21.59
CA SER A 117 -11.98 -32.41 -22.68
C SER A 117 -11.01 -31.27 -22.35
N PHE A 118 -11.51 -30.15 -21.84
CA PHE A 118 -10.70 -29.01 -21.40
C PHE A 118 -9.67 -29.40 -20.33
N ILE A 119 -10.08 -30.18 -19.32
CA ILE A 119 -9.20 -30.70 -18.27
C ILE A 119 -8.10 -31.57 -18.87
N LYS A 120 -8.47 -32.51 -19.74
CA LYS A 120 -7.54 -33.47 -20.35
C LYS A 120 -6.53 -32.79 -21.27
N GLU A 121 -6.99 -31.89 -22.14
CA GLU A 121 -6.16 -31.18 -23.12
C GLU A 121 -5.15 -30.24 -22.47
N ASN A 122 -5.50 -29.66 -21.31
CA ASN A 122 -4.63 -28.74 -20.58
C ASN A 122 -3.86 -29.41 -19.44
N HIS A 123 -3.90 -30.74 -19.34
CA HIS A 123 -3.18 -31.52 -18.33
C HIS A 123 -3.43 -31.03 -16.89
N LEU A 124 -4.68 -30.70 -16.58
CA LEU A 124 -5.09 -30.27 -15.24
C LEU A 124 -5.30 -31.53 -14.39
N VAL A 125 -4.42 -31.76 -13.41
CA VAL A 125 -4.45 -32.98 -12.56
C VAL A 125 -4.87 -32.72 -11.13
N SER A 126 -4.95 -31.44 -10.72
CA SER A 126 -5.46 -31.05 -9.42
C SER A 126 -6.95 -31.42 -9.25
N PRO A 127 -7.43 -31.65 -8.01
CA PRO A 127 -8.85 -31.81 -7.72
C PRO A 127 -9.69 -30.74 -8.42
N TYR A 128 -10.70 -31.18 -9.15
CA TYR A 128 -11.59 -30.32 -9.94
C TYR A 128 -13.02 -30.51 -9.50
N VAL A 129 -13.74 -29.41 -9.29
CA VAL A 129 -15.14 -29.39 -8.86
C VAL A 129 -15.98 -28.65 -9.90
N ASN A 130 -17.11 -29.25 -10.29
CA ASN A 130 -18.16 -28.52 -10.98
C ASN A 130 -19.20 -28.05 -9.95
N ASP A 131 -19.11 -26.78 -9.56
CA ASP A 131 -19.93 -26.14 -8.53
C ASP A 131 -21.24 -25.59 -9.13
N ALA A 132 -22.01 -26.46 -9.77
CA ALA A 132 -23.25 -26.10 -10.46
C ALA A 132 -24.31 -25.46 -9.52
N GLY A 133 -24.22 -25.68 -8.21
CA GLY A 133 -25.09 -25.07 -7.20
C GLY A 133 -24.55 -23.78 -6.59
N HIS A 134 -23.38 -23.30 -7.04
CA HIS A 134 -22.63 -22.17 -6.48
C HIS A 134 -22.32 -22.31 -4.98
N ALA A 135 -22.31 -23.52 -4.42
CA ALA A 135 -22.12 -23.71 -2.98
C ALA A 135 -20.72 -23.27 -2.55
N LEU A 136 -19.69 -23.66 -3.30
CA LEU A 136 -18.32 -23.21 -3.06
C LEU A 136 -18.15 -21.73 -3.44
N ALA A 137 -18.65 -21.31 -4.59
CA ALA A 137 -18.50 -19.94 -5.07
C ALA A 137 -19.16 -18.93 -4.11
N VAL A 138 -20.32 -19.25 -3.53
CA VAL A 138 -20.97 -18.45 -2.46
C VAL A 138 -20.16 -18.48 -1.17
N ALA A 139 -19.71 -19.66 -0.71
CA ALA A 139 -18.92 -19.78 0.51
C ALA A 139 -17.60 -18.98 0.44
N LEU A 140 -17.00 -18.95 -0.74
CA LEU A 140 -15.78 -18.24 -1.05
C LEU A 140 -16.05 -16.79 -1.47
N ARG A 141 -17.29 -16.38 -1.72
CA ARG A 141 -17.63 -15.06 -2.30
C ARG A 141 -16.82 -14.78 -3.56
N ALA A 142 -16.73 -15.75 -4.46
CA ALA A 142 -16.00 -15.62 -5.71
C ALA A 142 -16.67 -14.59 -6.63
N SER A 143 -15.88 -13.78 -7.34
CA SER A 143 -16.39 -12.71 -8.21
C SER A 143 -16.11 -12.94 -9.70
N SER A 144 -15.10 -13.74 -10.04
CA SER A 144 -14.62 -13.90 -11.41
C SER A 144 -14.10 -15.31 -11.71
N THR A 145 -14.30 -15.80 -12.94
CA THR A 145 -13.87 -17.14 -13.41
C THR A 145 -12.34 -17.32 -13.52
N THR A 146 -11.55 -16.32 -13.15
CA THR A 146 -10.08 -16.38 -13.10
C THR A 146 -9.52 -15.96 -11.75
N GLU A 147 -10.40 -15.72 -10.78
CA GLU A 147 -10.03 -15.36 -9.42
C GLU A 147 -9.37 -16.55 -8.72
N VAL A 148 -8.26 -16.29 -8.05
CA VAL A 148 -7.59 -17.23 -7.17
C VAL A 148 -7.60 -16.72 -5.73
N MET A 149 -7.70 -17.64 -4.79
CA MET A 149 -7.67 -17.39 -3.36
C MET A 149 -6.62 -18.28 -2.72
N LEU A 150 -5.64 -17.69 -2.04
CA LEU A 150 -4.64 -18.41 -1.26
C LEU A 150 -5.02 -18.33 0.21
N VAL A 151 -5.08 -19.49 0.88
CA VAL A 151 -5.27 -19.58 2.32
C VAL A 151 -4.07 -20.22 3.03
N ASP A 152 -3.84 -19.82 4.28
CA ASP A 152 -2.88 -20.48 5.18
C ASP A 152 -3.40 -21.84 5.71
N SER A 153 -2.60 -22.53 6.52
CA SER A 153 -2.95 -23.81 7.15
C SER A 153 -4.17 -23.77 8.08
N ASN A 154 -4.64 -22.58 8.46
CA ASN A 154 -5.81 -22.37 9.31
C ASN A 154 -6.96 -21.71 8.54
N ARG A 155 -6.93 -21.83 7.19
CA ARG A 155 -7.89 -21.27 6.22
C ARG A 155 -8.02 -19.75 6.26
N THR A 156 -7.05 -19.03 6.80
CA THR A 156 -7.02 -17.57 6.70
C THR A 156 -6.73 -17.19 5.25
N LEU A 157 -7.63 -16.43 4.62
CA LEU A 157 -7.40 -15.86 3.30
C LEU A 157 -6.25 -14.87 3.36
N VAL A 158 -5.12 -15.19 2.72
CA VAL A 158 -3.91 -14.35 2.69
C VAL A 158 -3.76 -13.57 1.38
N TYR A 159 -4.31 -14.10 0.28
CA TYR A 159 -4.34 -13.43 -1.01
C TYR A 159 -5.61 -13.76 -1.79
N ARG A 160 -6.12 -12.78 -2.55
CA ARG A 160 -7.25 -12.94 -3.47
C ARG A 160 -7.06 -12.08 -4.72
N GLY A 161 -7.30 -12.62 -5.90
CA GLY A 161 -7.34 -11.81 -7.13
C GLY A 161 -6.86 -12.56 -8.36
N ALA A 162 -6.17 -11.88 -9.27
CA ALA A 162 -5.58 -12.50 -10.45
C ALA A 162 -4.39 -13.42 -10.12
N ILE A 163 -4.08 -14.36 -11.02
CA ILE A 163 -2.83 -15.14 -10.94
C ILE A 163 -1.61 -14.23 -11.18
N ASP A 164 -1.70 -13.43 -12.24
CA ASP A 164 -0.69 -12.52 -12.78
C ASP A 164 -1.38 -11.42 -13.63
N ASP A 165 -0.61 -10.56 -14.28
CA ASP A 165 -1.12 -9.53 -15.20
C ASP A 165 -1.01 -9.87 -16.69
N GLN A 166 -0.80 -11.15 -17.05
CA GLN A 166 -0.56 -11.56 -18.44
C GLN A 166 -1.79 -11.36 -19.33
N PHE A 167 -2.99 -11.66 -18.81
CA PHE A 167 -4.24 -11.54 -19.56
C PHE A 167 -5.15 -10.52 -18.89
N GLY A 168 -5.91 -9.78 -19.70
CA GLY A 168 -6.95 -8.87 -19.23
C GLY A 168 -8.07 -8.74 -20.24
N LEU A 169 -9.05 -7.89 -19.94
CA LEU A 169 -10.13 -7.60 -20.88
C LEU A 169 -9.57 -6.75 -22.03
N GLY A 170 -9.52 -7.34 -23.23
CA GLY A 170 -9.02 -6.64 -24.43
C GLY A 170 -7.51 -6.70 -24.66
N TYR A 171 -6.71 -7.37 -23.82
CA TYR A 171 -5.27 -7.54 -24.06
C TYR A 171 -4.71 -8.92 -23.69
N HIS A 172 -3.51 -9.19 -24.19
CA HIS A 172 -2.65 -10.28 -23.73
C HIS A 172 -1.18 -9.86 -23.86
N LEU A 173 -0.37 -10.23 -22.88
CA LEU A 173 1.08 -10.03 -22.89
C LEU A 173 1.77 -11.34 -23.29
N SER A 174 2.96 -11.22 -23.89
CA SER A 174 3.80 -12.39 -24.19
C SER A 174 4.26 -13.11 -22.91
N ALA A 175 4.43 -12.37 -21.82
CA ALA A 175 4.73 -12.88 -20.49
C ALA A 175 4.17 -11.92 -19.42
N PRO A 176 3.83 -12.41 -18.21
CA PRO A 176 3.43 -11.54 -17.11
C PRO A 176 4.58 -10.62 -16.69
N ARG A 177 4.23 -9.39 -16.29
CA ARG A 177 5.15 -8.45 -15.64
C ARG A 177 5.14 -8.60 -14.12
N ASN A 178 4.00 -9.01 -13.57
CA ASN A 178 3.77 -9.23 -12.14
C ASN A 178 3.23 -10.64 -11.89
N THR A 179 3.72 -11.32 -10.84
CA THR A 179 3.35 -12.71 -10.50
C THR A 179 2.63 -12.78 -9.17
N TYR A 180 1.51 -12.04 -9.04
CA TYR A 180 0.83 -11.76 -7.78
C TYR A 180 0.61 -12.99 -6.89
N LEU A 181 0.05 -14.08 -7.43
CA LEU A 181 -0.22 -15.29 -6.64
C LEU A 181 1.08 -15.95 -6.16
N LEU A 182 2.09 -16.08 -7.02
CA LEU A 182 3.35 -16.73 -6.64
C LEU A 182 4.11 -15.89 -5.61
N ASP A 183 4.11 -14.57 -5.77
CA ASP A 183 4.71 -13.64 -4.79
C ASP A 183 4.00 -13.78 -3.43
N ALA A 184 2.68 -13.94 -3.43
CA ALA A 184 1.92 -14.18 -2.21
C ALA A 184 2.18 -15.56 -1.58
N VAL A 185 2.41 -16.60 -2.40
CA VAL A 185 2.83 -17.92 -1.92
C VAL A 185 4.21 -17.84 -1.26
N GLU A 186 5.18 -17.14 -1.86
CA GLU A 186 6.50 -16.96 -1.21
C GLU A 186 6.38 -16.19 0.10
N ALA A 187 5.55 -15.14 0.15
CA ALA A 187 5.31 -14.39 1.36
C ALA A 187 4.70 -15.28 2.47
N LEU A 188 3.66 -16.06 2.15
CA LEU A 188 3.05 -17.02 3.06
C LEU A 188 4.09 -18.01 3.61
N LEU A 189 4.91 -18.60 2.74
CA LEU A 189 5.94 -19.58 3.13
C LEU A 189 7.04 -18.96 4.00
N ALA A 190 7.30 -17.65 3.84
CA ALA A 190 8.19 -16.89 4.69
C ALA A 190 7.53 -16.40 6.00
N GLY A 191 6.23 -16.65 6.18
CA GLY A 191 5.45 -16.13 7.32
C GLY A 191 5.22 -14.61 7.26
N HIS A 192 5.34 -13.99 6.09
CA HIS A 192 5.20 -12.56 5.88
C HIS A 192 3.85 -12.23 5.21
N PRO A 193 3.27 -11.03 5.47
CA PRO A 193 2.15 -10.56 4.68
C PRO A 193 2.59 -10.27 3.23
N PRO A 194 1.78 -10.62 2.21
CA PRO A 194 2.10 -10.31 0.83
C PRO A 194 2.05 -8.79 0.58
N LEU A 195 2.96 -8.29 -0.28
CA LEU A 195 3.01 -6.86 -0.64
C LEU A 195 1.75 -6.40 -1.38
N VAL A 196 1.17 -7.28 -2.20
CA VAL A 196 -0.10 -7.06 -2.90
C VAL A 196 -1.06 -8.16 -2.46
N PRO A 197 -1.83 -7.95 -1.37
CA PRO A 197 -2.72 -8.97 -0.81
C PRO A 197 -4.01 -9.15 -1.60
N ALA A 198 -4.40 -8.17 -2.42
CA ALA A 198 -5.63 -8.26 -3.19
C ALA A 198 -5.56 -7.53 -4.53
N THR A 199 -6.11 -8.16 -5.57
CA THR A 199 -6.30 -7.58 -6.91
C THR A 199 -7.66 -7.96 -7.49
N GLU A 200 -8.11 -7.23 -8.52
CA GLU A 200 -9.16 -7.71 -9.41
C GLU A 200 -8.67 -8.90 -10.24
N ALA A 201 -9.59 -9.73 -10.73
CA ALA A 201 -9.28 -10.90 -11.56
C ALA A 201 -9.97 -10.79 -12.93
N PRO A 202 -9.23 -10.79 -14.05
CA PRO A 202 -9.80 -10.56 -15.37
C PRO A 202 -10.47 -11.83 -15.86
N GLY A 203 -11.79 -11.88 -15.84
CA GLY A 203 -12.58 -13.07 -16.17
C GLY A 203 -14.04 -12.71 -16.39
N CYS A 204 -14.87 -13.73 -16.64
CA CYS A 204 -16.31 -13.52 -16.64
C CYS A 204 -16.77 -13.32 -15.19
N GLU A 205 -17.61 -12.32 -14.94
CA GLU A 205 -18.23 -12.12 -13.64
C GLU A 205 -19.10 -13.33 -13.27
N ILE A 206 -19.03 -13.72 -12.00
CA ILE A 206 -19.83 -14.81 -11.45
C ILE A 206 -21.05 -14.18 -10.76
N ASP A 207 -22.23 -14.42 -11.33
CA ASP A 207 -23.49 -14.00 -10.69
C ASP A 207 -23.85 -14.97 -9.56
N LEU A 208 -23.54 -14.55 -8.34
CA LEU A 208 -23.86 -15.33 -7.14
C LEU A 208 -25.24 -14.95 -6.62
N PRO A 209 -26.07 -15.93 -6.22
CA PRO A 209 -27.29 -15.62 -5.49
C PRO A 209 -26.93 -14.84 -4.22
N SER A 210 -27.80 -13.90 -3.83
CA SER A 210 -27.62 -13.17 -2.57
C SER A 210 -27.44 -14.20 -1.45
N ALA A 211 -26.23 -14.23 -0.88
CA ALA A 211 -25.94 -15.15 0.20
C ALA A 211 -26.92 -14.84 1.34
N ALA A 212 -27.76 -15.81 1.69
CA ALA A 212 -28.49 -15.73 2.96
C ALA A 212 -27.44 -15.43 4.03
N ALA A 213 -27.67 -14.38 4.82
CA ALA A 213 -26.72 -13.97 5.85
C ALA A 213 -26.41 -15.20 6.70
N ALA A 214 -25.22 -15.80 6.49
CA ALA A 214 -24.79 -16.93 7.28
C ALA A 214 -24.93 -16.49 8.74
N SER A 215 -25.59 -17.30 9.57
CA SER A 215 -25.79 -16.98 10.98
C SER A 215 -24.40 -16.69 11.56
N ALA A 216 -24.10 -15.41 11.79
CA ALA A 216 -22.80 -15.03 12.28
C ALA A 216 -22.67 -15.65 13.67
N GLY A 217 -21.87 -16.71 13.78
CA GLY A 217 -21.49 -17.23 15.09
C GLY A 217 -20.89 -16.09 15.91
N SER A 218 -20.96 -16.18 17.24
CA SER A 218 -20.37 -15.17 18.13
C SER A 218 -18.91 -14.90 17.74
N ILE A 219 -18.54 -13.62 17.62
CA ILE A 219 -17.17 -13.19 17.29
C ILE A 219 -16.22 -13.67 18.41
N THR A 220 -15.11 -14.32 18.04
CA THR A 220 -14.11 -14.79 19.02
C THR A 220 -12.73 -14.22 18.75
N TYR A 221 -11.87 -14.24 19.77
CA TYR A 221 -10.51 -13.72 19.66
C TYR A 221 -9.70 -14.49 18.60
N HIS A 222 -9.57 -15.81 18.75
CA HIS A 222 -8.73 -16.61 17.87
C HIS A 222 -9.24 -16.64 16.43
N ARG A 223 -10.56 -16.77 16.24
CA ARG A 223 -11.15 -16.83 14.90
C ARG A 223 -11.18 -15.47 14.19
N ASP A 224 -11.53 -14.39 14.88
CA ASP A 224 -11.83 -13.13 14.20
C ASP A 224 -10.83 -12.03 14.54
N ILE A 225 -10.64 -11.75 15.84
CA ILE A 225 -9.91 -10.57 16.28
C ILE A 225 -8.40 -10.68 16.06
N ALA A 226 -7.80 -11.84 16.34
CA ALA A 226 -6.38 -12.09 16.11
C ALA A 226 -5.99 -11.80 14.66
N ARG A 227 -6.87 -12.13 13.70
CA ARG A 227 -6.63 -11.85 12.27
C ARG A 227 -6.70 -10.37 11.94
N ILE A 228 -7.71 -9.66 12.45
CA ILE A 228 -7.83 -8.21 12.28
C ILE A 228 -6.59 -7.51 12.85
N LEU A 229 -6.11 -7.93 14.01
CA LEU A 229 -4.92 -7.38 14.66
C LEU A 229 -3.64 -7.71 13.87
N GLN A 230 -3.47 -8.94 13.38
CA GLN A 230 -2.33 -9.31 12.53
C GLN A 230 -2.26 -8.48 11.26
N GLN A 231 -3.41 -8.28 10.62
CA GLN A 231 -3.50 -7.55 9.37
C GLN A 231 -3.24 -6.04 9.53
N ASN A 232 -3.71 -5.44 10.63
CA ASN A 232 -3.81 -3.98 10.73
C ASN A 232 -3.00 -3.34 11.88
N CYS A 233 -2.56 -4.12 12.88
CA CYS A 233 -1.99 -3.57 14.12
C CYS A 233 -0.60 -4.12 14.44
N ILE A 234 -0.37 -5.41 14.28
CA ILE A 234 0.83 -6.11 14.76
C ILE A 234 2.10 -5.73 13.97
N GLN A 235 1.97 -5.10 12.80
CA GLN A 235 3.12 -4.47 12.13
C GLN A 235 3.85 -3.47 13.05
N CYS A 236 3.08 -2.72 13.85
CA CYS A 236 3.61 -1.76 14.81
C CYS A 236 3.56 -2.29 16.25
N HIS A 237 2.46 -2.97 16.62
CA HIS A 237 2.17 -3.47 17.96
C HIS A 237 2.71 -4.88 18.20
N ARG A 238 4.04 -5.00 18.19
CA ARG A 238 4.77 -6.23 18.48
C ARG A 238 6.05 -5.94 19.27
N PRO A 239 6.70 -6.93 19.91
CA PRO A 239 8.02 -6.79 20.50
C PRO A 239 9.03 -6.18 19.50
N LYS A 240 9.78 -5.17 19.94
CA LYS A 240 10.72 -4.39 19.10
C LYS A 240 10.07 -3.71 17.87
N GLY A 241 8.74 -3.63 17.86
CA GLY A 241 7.98 -2.76 16.97
C GLY A 241 8.12 -1.29 17.37
N ILE A 242 7.48 -0.42 16.60
CA ILE A 242 7.50 1.02 16.86
C ILE A 242 6.47 1.43 17.93
N ALA A 243 5.43 0.62 18.15
CA ALA A 243 4.40 0.94 19.12
C ALA A 243 4.88 0.62 20.56
N PRO A 244 4.37 1.35 21.57
CA PRO A 244 4.84 1.22 22.96
C PRO A 244 4.44 -0.10 23.64
N PHE A 245 3.60 -0.92 23.02
CA PHE A 245 3.16 -2.21 23.55
C PHE A 245 2.74 -3.17 22.42
N ALA A 246 2.81 -4.46 22.71
CA ALA A 246 2.37 -5.53 21.82
C ALA A 246 0.85 -5.79 21.92
N LEU A 247 0.28 -6.34 20.84
CA LEU A 247 -1.13 -6.77 20.74
C LEU A 247 -1.25 -8.18 20.12
N GLU A 248 -0.27 -9.04 20.35
CA GLU A 248 -0.17 -10.39 19.76
C GLU A 248 -0.92 -11.45 20.58
N SER A 249 -1.25 -11.17 21.85
CA SER A 249 -2.00 -12.09 22.71
C SER A 249 -3.33 -11.51 23.21
N VAL A 250 -4.27 -12.41 23.54
CA VAL A 250 -5.60 -12.02 24.03
C VAL A 250 -5.53 -11.18 25.31
N ASP A 251 -4.59 -11.47 26.20
CA ASP A 251 -4.41 -10.73 27.45
C ASP A 251 -3.92 -9.31 27.20
N GLN A 252 -2.96 -9.14 26.29
CA GLN A 252 -2.47 -7.81 25.88
C GLN A 252 -3.59 -6.93 25.32
N VAL A 253 -4.49 -7.54 24.54
CA VAL A 253 -5.65 -6.87 23.94
C VAL A 253 -6.72 -6.58 25.00
N ARG A 254 -6.98 -7.51 25.92
CA ARG A 254 -7.95 -7.33 27.03
C ARG A 254 -7.56 -6.19 27.96
N ASP A 255 -6.29 -6.11 28.33
CA ASP A 255 -5.73 -5.02 29.15
C ASP A 255 -5.98 -3.65 28.53
N ARG A 256 -6.06 -3.60 27.19
CA ARG A 256 -6.15 -2.36 26.40
C ARG A 256 -7.48 -2.18 25.70
N ALA A 257 -8.48 -3.01 25.97
CA ALA A 257 -9.75 -3.03 25.24
C ALA A 257 -10.43 -1.64 25.18
N LYS A 258 -10.46 -0.91 26.31
CA LYS A 258 -11.02 0.46 26.35
C LYS A 258 -10.18 1.46 25.55
N THR A 259 -8.87 1.33 25.57
CA THR A 259 -7.95 2.17 24.78
C THR A 259 -8.15 1.90 23.29
N ILE A 260 -8.13 0.62 22.88
CA ILE A 260 -8.37 0.17 21.51
C ILE A 260 -9.70 0.73 21.00
N ARG A 261 -10.77 0.54 21.78
CA ARG A 261 -12.09 1.10 21.46
C ARG A 261 -12.02 2.60 21.18
N ARG A 262 -11.47 3.39 22.11
CA ARG A 262 -11.39 4.85 21.97
C ARG A 262 -10.63 5.27 20.72
N VAL A 263 -9.44 4.72 20.48
CA VAL A 263 -8.59 5.15 19.35
C VAL A 263 -9.16 4.71 18.00
N VAL A 264 -9.85 3.56 17.94
CA VAL A 264 -10.54 3.08 16.73
C VAL A 264 -11.82 3.87 16.45
N GLU A 265 -12.59 4.20 17.48
CA GLU A 265 -13.78 5.06 17.35
C GLU A 265 -13.41 6.46 16.86
N GLN A 266 -12.32 7.03 17.41
CA GLN A 266 -11.81 8.36 17.06
C GLN A 266 -11.01 8.41 15.74
N GLY A 267 -10.72 7.25 15.13
CA GLY A 267 -9.95 7.19 13.87
C GLY A 267 -8.45 7.50 14.02
N HIS A 268 -7.91 7.45 15.24
CA HIS A 268 -6.47 7.58 15.48
C HIS A 268 -5.70 6.33 15.10
N MET A 269 -6.35 5.15 15.15
CA MET A 269 -5.72 3.87 14.87
C MET A 269 -6.60 2.96 14.01
N PRO A 270 -6.01 2.23 13.04
CA PRO A 270 -4.68 2.46 12.49
C PRO A 270 -4.56 3.87 11.87
N PRO A 271 -3.38 4.51 11.91
CA PRO A 271 -3.24 5.91 11.51
C PRO A 271 -3.43 6.06 10.00
N TRP A 272 -4.52 6.70 9.60
CA TRP A 272 -4.85 7.02 8.21
C TRP A 272 -5.77 8.24 8.18
N PHE A 273 -5.28 9.36 7.67
CA PHE A 273 -5.95 10.65 7.83
C PHE A 273 -6.44 11.25 6.51
N ALA A 274 -6.30 10.52 5.39
CA ALA A 274 -6.95 10.92 4.15
C ALA A 274 -8.47 10.94 4.33
N ALA A 275 -9.14 11.89 3.70
CA ALA A 275 -10.59 11.97 3.68
C ALA A 275 -11.19 10.65 3.17
N PRO A 276 -12.35 10.21 3.72
CA PRO A 276 -13.01 9.00 3.26
C PRO A 276 -13.27 9.03 1.75
N VAL A 277 -13.00 7.91 1.09
CA VAL A 277 -13.33 7.71 -0.32
C VAL A 277 -14.85 7.70 -0.46
N PRO A 278 -15.45 8.50 -1.36
CA PRO A 278 -16.89 8.49 -1.59
C PRO A 278 -17.41 7.10 -1.98
N ALA A 279 -18.59 6.73 -1.46
CA ALA A 279 -19.22 5.47 -1.82
C ALA A 279 -19.44 5.36 -3.33
N GLY A 280 -19.13 4.20 -3.91
CA GLY A 280 -19.25 3.95 -5.35
C GLY A 280 -18.08 4.48 -6.18
N THR A 281 -17.03 5.02 -5.55
CA THR A 281 -15.78 5.38 -6.24
C THR A 281 -14.65 4.42 -5.86
N GLU A 282 -13.70 4.24 -6.77
CA GLU A 282 -12.53 3.40 -6.50
C GLU A 282 -11.62 4.08 -5.45
N ASN A 283 -11.14 3.29 -4.48
CA ASN A 283 -10.11 3.76 -3.56
C ASN A 283 -8.79 3.98 -4.31
N PRO A 284 -8.23 5.20 -4.39
CA PRO A 284 -7.04 5.47 -5.18
C PRO A 284 -5.74 5.01 -4.50
N TRP A 285 -5.80 4.62 -3.23
CA TRP A 285 -4.61 4.40 -2.39
C TRP A 285 -4.16 2.93 -2.41
N ALA A 286 -2.87 2.72 -2.67
CA ALA A 286 -2.22 1.41 -2.65
C ALA A 286 -1.82 0.97 -1.23
N ASN A 287 -1.73 1.92 -0.28
CA ASN A 287 -1.25 1.71 1.09
C ASN A 287 -2.25 2.18 2.17
N ASP A 288 -3.55 2.26 1.82
CA ASP A 288 -4.63 2.54 2.78
C ASP A 288 -4.67 1.45 3.86
N ARG A 289 -4.39 1.87 5.10
CA ARG A 289 -4.32 1.00 6.28
C ARG A 289 -5.52 1.15 7.22
N SER A 290 -6.54 1.91 6.83
CA SER A 290 -7.73 2.04 7.65
C SER A 290 -8.42 0.68 7.80
N LEU A 291 -9.23 0.50 8.84
CA LEU A 291 -10.04 -0.72 9.01
C LEU A 291 -11.23 -0.68 8.06
N SER A 292 -11.55 -1.82 7.42
CA SER A 292 -12.79 -1.94 6.66
C SER A 292 -13.98 -1.76 7.61
N SER A 293 -15.14 -1.36 7.08
CA SER A 293 -16.34 -1.18 7.92
C SER A 293 -16.67 -2.43 8.73
N ARG A 294 -16.46 -3.61 8.14
CA ARG A 294 -16.67 -4.90 8.79
C ARG A 294 -15.62 -5.19 9.86
N ASP A 295 -14.34 -5.02 9.58
CA ASP A 295 -13.27 -5.25 10.56
C ASP A 295 -13.39 -4.32 11.76
N LYS A 296 -13.73 -3.05 11.51
CA LYS A 296 -14.01 -2.07 12.57
C LYS A 296 -15.20 -2.51 13.41
N ALA A 297 -16.30 -2.92 12.78
CA ALA A 297 -17.49 -3.38 13.50
C ALA A 297 -17.20 -4.62 14.37
N ASP A 298 -16.51 -5.62 13.82
CA ASP A 298 -16.22 -6.86 14.54
C ASP A 298 -15.27 -6.63 15.72
N LEU A 299 -14.21 -5.84 15.51
CA LEU A 299 -13.27 -5.47 16.57
C LEU A 299 -13.98 -4.72 17.70
N LEU A 300 -14.80 -3.71 17.35
CA LEU A 300 -15.55 -2.93 18.34
C LEU A 300 -16.60 -3.79 19.05
N ALA A 301 -17.28 -4.70 18.36
CA ALA A 301 -18.23 -5.63 18.96
C ALA A 301 -17.54 -6.53 20.00
N TRP A 302 -16.39 -7.10 19.67
CA TRP A 302 -15.66 -7.97 20.59
C TRP A 302 -15.09 -7.20 21.79
N VAL A 303 -14.43 -6.05 21.61
CA VAL A 303 -13.85 -5.30 22.75
C VAL A 303 -14.92 -4.76 23.72
N ASN A 304 -16.12 -4.49 23.22
CA ASN A 304 -17.28 -4.03 23.99
C ASN A 304 -18.11 -5.17 24.61
N SER A 305 -17.91 -6.42 24.18
CA SER A 305 -18.58 -7.56 24.81
C SER A 305 -18.13 -7.74 26.27
N ALA A 306 -19.05 -8.22 27.12
CA ALA A 306 -18.80 -8.38 28.55
C ALA A 306 -17.81 -9.51 28.84
N ASP A 307 -17.90 -10.59 28.06
CA ASP A 307 -17.18 -11.84 28.22
C ASP A 307 -15.94 -11.95 27.32
N ARG A 308 -15.86 -11.16 26.25
CA ARG A 308 -14.74 -11.15 25.27
C ARG A 308 -14.34 -12.58 24.89
N PRO A 309 -15.21 -13.29 24.15
CA PRO A 309 -15.03 -14.72 23.87
C PRO A 309 -13.68 -15.00 23.24
N VAL A 310 -12.92 -15.95 23.82
CA VAL A 310 -11.58 -16.29 23.29
C VAL A 310 -11.70 -17.18 22.05
N GLY A 311 -12.65 -18.13 22.06
CA GLY A 311 -12.76 -19.16 21.03
C GLY A 311 -11.65 -20.21 21.13
N ASP A 312 -11.61 -21.11 20.15
CA ASP A 312 -10.65 -22.22 20.11
C ASP A 312 -9.30 -21.76 19.55
N PHE A 313 -8.20 -22.21 20.17
CA PHE A 313 -6.85 -21.84 19.74
C PHE A 313 -6.53 -22.33 18.32
N GLU A 314 -7.05 -23.48 17.91
CA GLU A 314 -6.87 -24.05 16.57
C GLU A 314 -7.47 -23.17 15.45
N ASP A 315 -8.39 -22.28 15.80
CA ASP A 315 -8.93 -21.29 14.86
C ASP A 315 -8.01 -20.08 14.69
N ALA A 316 -6.94 -19.92 15.47
CA ALA A 316 -6.04 -18.78 15.35
C ALA A 316 -5.37 -18.75 13.95
N PRO A 317 -5.10 -17.56 13.35
CA PRO A 317 -4.28 -17.51 12.14
C PRO A 317 -2.85 -17.99 12.41
N ALA A 318 -2.15 -18.39 11.35
CA ALA A 318 -0.71 -18.60 11.47
C ALA A 318 -0.03 -17.29 11.94
N PRO A 319 0.87 -17.35 12.94
CA PRO A 319 1.59 -16.17 13.41
C PRO A 319 2.43 -15.56 12.30
N LEU A 320 2.40 -14.22 12.20
CA LEU A 320 3.32 -13.51 11.31
C LEU A 320 4.74 -13.57 11.86
N SER A 321 5.69 -13.79 10.96
CA SER A 321 7.11 -13.57 11.19
C SER A 321 7.47 -12.17 10.72
N PHE A 322 8.47 -11.57 11.35
CA PHE A 322 9.00 -10.28 10.92
C PHE A 322 10.51 -10.37 10.81
N PRO A 323 11.10 -9.84 9.73
CA PRO A 323 12.53 -9.93 9.55
C PRO A 323 13.26 -9.20 10.69
N GLU A 324 14.25 -9.87 11.25
CA GLU A 324 15.10 -9.29 12.30
C GLU A 324 15.95 -8.12 11.78
N GLN A 325 16.23 -8.11 10.47
CA GLN A 325 17.08 -7.11 9.83
C GLN A 325 16.35 -6.29 8.77
N TRP A 326 16.09 -6.86 7.59
CA TRP A 326 15.62 -6.11 6.41
C TRP A 326 14.26 -6.62 5.94
N SER A 327 13.34 -5.70 5.66
CA SER A 327 12.06 -5.96 4.99
C SER A 327 12.14 -5.83 3.48
N ILE A 328 13.25 -5.32 2.95
CA ILE A 328 13.60 -5.35 1.53
C ILE A 328 14.39 -6.63 1.17
N PRO A 329 14.53 -6.99 -0.13
CA PRO A 329 15.48 -8.00 -0.54
C PRO A 329 16.87 -7.73 0.04
N LYS A 330 17.69 -8.79 0.19
CA LYS A 330 19.02 -8.67 0.78
C LYS A 330 19.80 -7.49 0.17
N PRO A 331 20.18 -6.46 0.96
CA PRO A 331 20.88 -5.30 0.43
C PRO A 331 22.25 -5.67 -0.15
N ASP A 332 22.60 -5.04 -1.27
CA ASP A 332 23.92 -5.09 -1.90
C ASP A 332 24.91 -4.15 -1.21
N LEU A 333 24.40 -3.02 -0.68
CA LEU A 333 25.17 -2.05 0.09
C LEU A 333 24.46 -1.73 1.40
N VAL A 334 25.19 -1.85 2.52
CA VAL A 334 24.74 -1.43 3.84
C VAL A 334 25.70 -0.37 4.36
N LEU A 335 25.17 0.81 4.70
CA LEU A 335 25.93 1.92 5.26
C LEU A 335 25.42 2.23 6.67
N GLN A 336 26.32 2.21 7.65
CA GLN A 336 26.04 2.45 9.06
C GLN A 336 26.53 3.84 9.45
N LEU A 337 25.74 4.63 10.19
CA LEU A 337 26.22 5.90 10.73
C LEU A 337 27.52 5.71 11.53
N PRO A 338 28.55 6.56 11.36
CA PRO A 338 29.88 6.31 11.92
C PRO A 338 29.91 6.50 13.45
N THR A 339 29.01 7.33 13.98
CA THR A 339 28.95 7.65 15.40
C THR A 339 27.49 7.56 15.87
N PRO A 340 27.22 6.91 17.02
CA PRO A 340 25.89 6.84 17.61
C PRO A 340 25.45 8.19 18.17
N PHE A 341 24.15 8.45 18.13
CA PHE A 341 23.51 9.55 18.85
C PHE A 341 23.00 9.08 20.22
N PHE A 342 23.18 9.92 21.23
CA PHE A 342 22.68 9.68 22.59
C PHE A 342 21.38 10.44 22.80
N ILE A 343 20.29 9.69 22.98
CA ILE A 343 18.95 10.23 23.14
C ILE A 343 18.67 10.39 24.63
N LYS A 344 18.18 11.58 24.99
CA LYS A 344 17.76 11.89 26.37
C LYS A 344 16.51 11.10 26.73
N ALA A 345 16.31 10.86 28.03
CA ALA A 345 15.05 10.31 28.52
C ALA A 345 13.90 11.32 28.43
N GLU A 346 14.19 12.62 28.60
CA GLU A 346 13.19 13.68 28.74
C GLU A 346 13.52 14.90 27.87
N GLY A 347 12.50 15.75 27.67
CA GLY A 347 12.61 17.03 26.97
C GLY A 347 12.63 16.91 25.45
N ALA A 348 13.00 18.00 24.78
CA ALA A 348 13.17 18.03 23.33
C ALA A 348 14.64 17.80 22.94
N MET A 349 14.83 17.24 21.74
CA MET A 349 16.13 17.09 21.10
C MET A 349 16.17 17.94 19.83
N PRO A 350 17.23 18.75 19.61
CA PRO A 350 17.40 19.39 18.33
C PRO A 350 17.62 18.33 17.24
N TYR A 351 17.25 18.67 16.02
CA TYR A 351 17.56 17.87 14.84
C TYR A 351 19.03 17.47 14.80
N GLN A 352 19.28 16.19 14.52
CA GLN A 352 20.62 15.64 14.35
C GLN A 352 20.94 15.52 12.87
N THR A 353 22.21 15.67 12.52
CA THR A 353 22.67 15.55 11.14
C THR A 353 23.89 14.65 11.05
N ALA A 354 23.96 13.80 10.04
CA ALA A 354 25.12 12.95 9.78
C ALA A 354 25.36 12.80 8.27
N ASN A 355 26.61 12.60 7.87
CA ASN A 355 26.96 12.35 6.46
C ASN A 355 27.63 10.98 6.33
N LEU A 356 27.28 10.23 5.29
CA LEU A 356 27.87 8.95 4.95
C LEU A 356 28.43 8.95 3.54
N ASP A 357 29.70 8.58 3.40
CA ASP A 357 30.30 8.33 2.10
C ASP A 357 29.78 7.01 1.54
N THR A 358 29.28 7.01 0.29
CA THR A 358 28.75 5.80 -0.33
C THR A 358 29.83 4.82 -0.77
N GLY A 359 31.07 5.29 -0.95
CA GLY A 359 32.20 4.49 -1.46
C GLY A 359 32.05 4.05 -2.92
N LEU A 360 31.03 4.52 -3.64
CA LEU A 360 30.76 4.10 -5.01
C LEU A 360 31.76 4.70 -6.01
N SER A 361 32.34 3.86 -6.85
CA SER A 361 33.21 4.27 -7.96
C SER A 361 32.44 4.58 -9.25
N GLU A 362 31.19 4.16 -9.36
CA GLU A 362 30.31 4.34 -10.51
C GLU A 362 28.87 4.64 -10.06
N ASP A 363 28.07 5.20 -10.98
CA ASP A 363 26.65 5.44 -10.74
C ASP A 363 25.92 4.11 -10.55
N LYS A 364 25.01 4.06 -9.56
CA LYS A 364 24.14 2.92 -9.33
C LYS A 364 22.67 3.32 -9.43
N TRP A 365 21.85 2.39 -9.88
CA TRP A 365 20.40 2.49 -9.82
C TRP A 365 19.90 1.66 -8.65
N VAL A 366 19.06 2.26 -7.82
CA VAL A 366 18.55 1.64 -6.59
C VAL A 366 17.09 1.27 -6.80
N GLU A 367 16.75 -0.01 -6.59
CA GLU A 367 15.39 -0.56 -6.74
C GLU A 367 14.71 -0.85 -5.39
N ALA A 368 15.46 -0.91 -4.29
CA ALA A 368 14.91 -0.88 -2.95
C ALA A 368 15.82 -0.16 -1.95
N ILE A 369 15.21 0.53 -0.98
CA ILE A 369 15.87 1.30 0.07
C ILE A 369 15.20 1.00 1.40
N GLU A 370 15.96 0.77 2.46
CA GLU A 370 15.43 0.68 3.82
C GLU A 370 16.34 1.38 4.82
N ILE A 371 15.76 2.26 5.63
CA ILE A 371 16.43 2.86 6.79
C ILE A 371 16.00 2.07 8.02
N LEU A 372 16.98 1.55 8.75
CA LEU A 372 16.77 0.70 9.90
C LEU A 372 17.42 1.33 11.15
N PRO A 373 16.62 1.97 12.03
CA PRO A 373 17.07 2.38 13.35
C PRO A 373 17.44 1.20 14.24
N THR A 374 18.42 1.40 15.11
CA THR A 374 18.72 0.44 16.20
C THR A 374 17.69 0.56 17.32
N GLU A 375 17.23 1.77 17.61
CA GLU A 375 16.21 2.10 18.62
C GLU A 375 15.02 2.75 17.91
N ARG A 376 14.05 1.94 17.45
CA ARG A 376 12.93 2.43 16.63
C ARG A 376 12.01 3.40 17.39
N ASP A 377 11.74 3.10 18.65
CA ASP A 377 10.81 3.81 19.55
C ASP A 377 11.18 5.25 19.88
N VAL A 378 12.39 5.70 19.51
CA VAL A 378 12.86 7.08 19.72
C VAL A 378 13.04 7.88 18.42
N VAL A 379 12.88 7.25 17.24
CA VAL A 379 13.02 7.92 15.93
C VAL A 379 11.66 8.38 15.41
N HIS A 380 11.46 9.69 15.31
CA HIS A 380 10.23 10.25 14.75
C HIS A 380 10.27 10.30 13.23
N HIS A 381 11.36 10.76 12.62
CA HIS A 381 11.56 10.64 11.17
C HIS A 381 13.02 10.81 10.79
N VAL A 382 13.36 10.36 9.59
CA VAL A 382 14.67 10.57 8.95
C VAL A 382 14.42 11.01 7.52
N LEU A 383 15.12 12.05 7.08
CA LEU A 383 15.23 12.41 5.67
C LEU A 383 16.68 12.25 5.24
N VAL A 384 16.90 11.64 4.07
CA VAL A 384 18.22 11.44 3.49
C VAL A 384 18.29 12.18 2.17
N GLN A 385 19.29 13.03 1.98
CA GLN A 385 19.58 13.70 0.71
C GLN A 385 20.87 13.15 0.08
N ILE A 386 21.00 13.27 -1.24
CA ILE A 386 22.24 12.98 -1.96
C ILE A 386 23.05 14.26 -2.11
N LEU A 387 24.30 14.23 -1.63
CA LEU A 387 25.31 15.26 -1.92
C LEU A 387 26.26 14.74 -2.99
N GLN A 388 26.26 15.36 -4.17
CA GLN A 388 27.15 14.95 -5.26
C GLN A 388 28.60 15.36 -5.00
N LYS A 389 29.55 14.56 -5.49
CA LYS A 389 30.98 14.87 -5.40
C LYS A 389 31.28 16.22 -6.07
N GLY A 390 31.97 17.11 -5.34
CA GLY A 390 32.34 18.44 -5.84
C GLY A 390 31.19 19.45 -5.86
N SER A 391 30.00 19.11 -5.38
CA SER A 391 28.99 20.12 -5.10
C SER A 391 29.41 20.94 -3.88
N ASP A 392 29.24 22.27 -3.92
CA ASP A 392 29.40 23.18 -2.77
C ASP A 392 28.34 22.96 -1.67
N ALA A 393 27.66 21.81 -1.68
CA ALA A 393 26.54 21.45 -0.82
C ALA A 393 26.99 21.06 0.60
N GLY A 394 27.91 21.84 1.18
CA GLY A 394 28.06 21.99 2.63
C GLY A 394 26.90 22.77 3.27
N LYS A 395 25.87 23.16 2.50
CA LYS A 395 24.62 23.68 3.05
C LYS A 395 23.74 22.52 3.48
N LYS A 396 23.51 22.40 4.78
CA LYS A 396 22.43 21.63 5.40
C LYS A 396 21.12 21.97 4.67
N GLY A 397 20.69 21.13 3.74
CA GLY A 397 19.33 21.21 3.22
C GLY A 397 18.38 20.90 4.39
N ASP A 398 17.34 21.71 4.58
CA ASP A 398 16.32 21.49 5.60
C ASP A 398 15.35 20.36 5.20
N GLY A 399 15.64 19.62 4.12
CA GLY A 399 14.77 18.57 3.56
C GLY A 399 13.67 19.10 2.65
N ALA A 400 13.38 20.41 2.69
CA ALA A 400 12.13 20.97 2.16
C ALA A 400 12.00 20.97 0.63
N GLU A 401 13.12 20.97 -0.08
CA GLU A 401 13.13 20.93 -1.54
C GLU A 401 12.92 19.50 -2.07
N SER A 402 13.45 18.50 -1.37
CA SER A 402 13.44 17.08 -1.76
C SER A 402 14.12 16.20 -0.70
N PHE A 403 13.78 14.92 -0.70
CA PHE A 403 14.57 13.85 -0.07
C PHE A 403 14.73 12.66 -1.01
N TRP A 404 15.84 11.94 -0.87
CA TRP A 404 16.17 10.73 -1.63
C TRP A 404 15.76 9.43 -0.91
N ALA A 405 15.72 9.42 0.42
CA ALA A 405 15.10 8.35 1.20
C ALA A 405 14.47 8.96 2.46
N ALA A 406 13.46 8.28 3.01
CA ALA A 406 12.80 8.71 4.23
C ALA A 406 12.49 7.52 5.15
N TYR A 407 12.43 7.80 6.44
CA TYR A 407 11.89 6.92 7.46
C TYR A 407 10.81 7.67 8.21
N VAL A 408 9.65 7.04 8.39
CA VAL A 408 8.63 7.45 9.35
C VAL A 408 8.14 6.21 10.12
N PRO A 409 7.65 6.35 11.36
CA PRO A 409 7.02 5.28 12.13
C PRO A 409 6.05 4.44 11.30
N GLY A 410 6.34 3.14 11.19
CA GLY A 410 5.56 2.18 10.41
C GLY A 410 5.88 2.14 8.90
N ASN A 411 6.76 3.00 8.39
CA ASN A 411 7.20 2.98 6.99
C ASN A 411 8.67 3.46 6.84
N GLY A 412 9.61 2.51 6.81
CA GLY A 412 11.04 2.76 6.64
C GLY A 412 11.65 2.18 5.37
N ALA A 413 10.84 1.49 4.56
CA ALA A 413 11.28 0.76 3.37
C ALA A 413 10.54 1.28 2.12
N ARG A 414 11.27 1.36 1.01
CA ARG A 414 10.74 1.69 -0.31
C ARG A 414 11.22 0.64 -1.30
N ILE A 415 10.29 -0.09 -1.90
CA ILE A 415 10.56 -1.02 -3.01
C ILE A 415 9.91 -0.40 -4.25
N PHE A 416 10.70 -0.16 -5.29
CA PHE A 416 10.21 0.41 -6.54
C PHE A 416 9.57 -0.67 -7.41
N PRO A 417 8.51 -0.36 -8.18
CA PRO A 417 8.00 -1.27 -9.19
C PRO A 417 9.07 -1.64 -10.21
N LYS A 418 8.93 -2.82 -10.84
CA LYS A 418 9.85 -3.26 -11.90
C LYS A 418 9.98 -2.18 -12.98
N GLY A 419 11.22 -1.87 -13.35
CA GLY A 419 11.52 -0.82 -14.33
C GLY A 419 11.62 0.58 -13.75
N PHE A 420 11.41 0.77 -12.44
CA PHE A 420 11.61 2.03 -11.73
C PHE A 420 12.84 1.95 -10.82
N GLY A 421 13.47 3.09 -10.58
CA GLY A 421 14.52 3.18 -9.57
C GLY A 421 14.94 4.62 -9.30
N ARG A 422 15.80 4.81 -8.30
CA ARG A 422 16.43 6.11 -8.03
C ARG A 422 17.92 6.04 -8.34
N ARG A 423 18.45 7.10 -8.95
CA ARG A 423 19.88 7.19 -9.23
C ARG A 423 20.65 7.50 -7.93
N LEU A 424 21.77 6.82 -7.74
CA LEU A 424 22.78 7.11 -6.72
C LEU A 424 24.12 7.36 -7.43
N PRO A 425 24.57 8.63 -7.55
CA PRO A 425 25.77 8.96 -8.30
C PRO A 425 27.07 8.43 -7.68
N ALA A 426 28.07 8.18 -8.52
CA ALA A 426 29.43 7.85 -8.10
C ALA A 426 30.00 8.90 -7.13
N GLY A 427 30.66 8.45 -6.07
CA GLY A 427 31.30 9.31 -5.08
C GLY A 427 30.35 10.21 -4.29
N ALA A 428 29.03 9.98 -4.34
CA ALA A 428 28.07 10.75 -3.58
C ALA A 428 28.17 10.48 -2.06
N LYS A 429 27.71 11.44 -1.26
CA LYS A 429 27.43 11.26 0.16
C LYS A 429 25.94 11.23 0.42
N LEU A 430 25.52 10.49 1.44
CA LEU A 430 24.17 10.52 1.98
C LEU A 430 24.15 11.45 3.20
N ALA A 431 23.37 12.53 3.12
CA ALA A 431 23.18 13.49 4.20
C ALA A 431 21.87 13.19 4.93
N PHE A 432 21.98 12.81 6.19
CA PHE A 432 20.88 12.48 7.09
C PHE A 432 20.47 13.71 7.87
N GLN A 433 19.18 13.96 7.92
CA GLN A 433 18.50 14.83 8.87
C GLN A 433 17.56 13.95 9.71
N ILE A 434 17.75 13.95 11.03
CA ILE A 434 17.10 13.00 11.93
C ILE A 434 16.38 13.76 13.04
N HIS A 435 15.11 13.43 13.25
CA HIS A 435 14.32 13.92 14.37
C HIS A 435 14.08 12.77 15.36
N TYR A 436 14.56 12.95 16.59
CA TYR A 436 14.36 12.03 17.69
C TYR A 436 13.33 12.59 18.68
N THR A 437 12.50 11.72 19.24
CA THR A 437 11.53 12.07 20.28
C THR A 437 11.83 11.25 21.54
N PRO A 438 12.37 11.88 22.60
CA PRO A 438 12.52 11.25 23.91
C PRO A 438 11.22 10.62 24.40
N ASN A 439 11.30 9.41 24.95
CA ASN A 439 10.13 8.60 25.32
C ASN A 439 10.15 8.13 26.78
N GLY A 440 10.92 8.80 27.64
CA GLY A 440 11.10 8.44 29.06
C GLY A 440 12.30 7.53 29.33
N ARG A 441 13.00 7.06 28.28
CA ARG A 441 14.21 6.23 28.40
C ARG A 441 15.37 6.86 27.64
N ALA A 442 16.54 6.93 28.27
CA ALA A 442 17.76 7.27 27.58
C ALA A 442 18.18 6.11 26.66
N ALA A 443 18.52 6.42 25.42
CA ALA A 443 18.84 5.41 24.40
C ALA A 443 20.09 5.78 23.62
N LYS A 444 20.73 4.78 23.01
CA LYS A 444 21.86 4.95 22.12
C LYS A 444 21.46 4.47 20.73
N GLU A 445 21.26 5.40 19.82
CA GLU A 445 20.76 5.10 18.48
C GLU A 445 21.90 5.18 17.46
N GLN A 446 21.97 4.20 16.57
CA GLN A 446 22.91 4.18 15.47
C GLN A 446 22.25 3.48 14.28
N MET A 447 21.55 4.25 13.46
CA MET A 447 20.83 3.69 12.32
C MET A 447 21.76 3.33 11.17
N ARG A 448 21.25 2.44 10.30
CA ARG A 448 21.87 2.07 9.03
C ARG A 448 20.88 2.15 7.89
N ILE A 449 21.39 2.27 6.68
CA ILE A 449 20.62 2.22 5.43
C ILE A 449 21.08 1.05 4.57
N GLY A 450 20.13 0.26 4.07
CA GLY A 450 20.33 -0.84 3.13
C GLY A 450 19.81 -0.48 1.75
N LEU A 451 20.59 -0.77 0.72
CA LEU A 451 20.27 -0.49 -0.68
C LEU A 451 20.34 -1.77 -1.51
N VAL A 452 19.34 -2.01 -2.35
CA VAL A 452 19.35 -3.05 -3.39
C VAL A 452 19.51 -2.38 -4.74
N PHE A 453 20.50 -2.83 -5.51
CA PHE A 453 20.82 -2.27 -6.81
C PHE A 453 20.09 -2.99 -7.94
N ALA A 454 19.56 -2.21 -8.88
CA ALA A 454 18.99 -2.75 -10.10
C ALA A 454 20.08 -3.41 -10.96
N LYS A 455 19.79 -4.59 -11.49
CA LYS A 455 20.71 -5.33 -12.38
C LYS A 455 20.91 -4.64 -13.73
N GLU A 456 19.89 -3.93 -14.19
CA GLU A 456 19.90 -3.13 -15.42
C GLU A 456 19.38 -1.72 -15.12
N PRO A 457 19.78 -0.71 -15.92
CA PRO A 457 19.19 0.61 -15.80
C PRO A 457 17.65 0.56 -15.89
N PRO A 458 16.93 1.19 -14.95
CA PRO A 458 15.47 1.24 -14.97
C PRO A 458 14.99 2.02 -16.19
N GLU A 459 13.76 1.76 -16.62
CA GLU A 459 13.08 2.54 -17.66
C GLU A 459 12.66 3.91 -17.14
N PHE A 460 12.33 4.02 -15.85
CA PHE A 460 11.86 5.24 -15.22
C PHE A 460 12.71 5.59 -13.99
N GLU A 461 13.09 6.86 -13.90
CA GLU A 461 13.72 7.42 -12.70
C GLU A 461 12.64 8.03 -11.80
N SER A 462 12.56 7.57 -10.55
CA SER A 462 11.72 8.17 -9.50
C SER A 462 12.46 9.32 -8.79
N LYS A 463 11.74 10.38 -8.45
CA LYS A 463 12.22 11.54 -7.69
C LYS A 463 11.15 12.06 -6.75
N VAL A 464 11.57 12.64 -5.63
CA VAL A 464 10.67 13.43 -4.78
C VAL A 464 10.90 14.91 -5.06
N VAL A 465 9.83 15.68 -5.16
CA VAL A 465 9.87 17.14 -5.30
C VAL A 465 8.99 17.78 -4.23
N GLY A 466 9.45 18.88 -3.63
CA GLY A 466 8.71 19.63 -2.62
C GLY A 466 8.00 20.86 -3.19
N VAL A 467 6.69 20.99 -2.92
CA VAL A 467 5.94 22.24 -3.09
C VAL A 467 5.92 22.94 -1.73
N GLN A 468 6.77 23.95 -1.55
CA GLN A 468 7.05 24.57 -0.25
C GLN A 468 6.65 26.04 -0.17
N LYS A 469 6.14 26.47 0.99
CA LYS A 469 5.86 27.88 1.30
C LYS A 469 6.86 28.44 2.32
N ARG A 470 8.00 28.94 1.85
CA ARG A 470 9.05 29.51 2.73
C ARG A 470 8.72 30.88 3.33
N ASP A 471 7.82 31.63 2.71
CA ASP A 471 7.31 32.91 3.20
C ASP A 471 6.05 32.73 4.08
N LEU A 472 6.12 31.78 5.02
CA LEU A 472 5.05 31.45 5.95
C LEU A 472 4.91 32.53 7.04
N SER A 473 3.68 32.91 7.38
CA SER A 473 3.42 33.89 8.44
C SER A 473 2.08 33.61 9.12
N ILE A 474 2.12 32.90 10.24
CA ILE A 474 0.92 32.52 11.01
C ILE A 474 0.76 33.48 12.19
N PRO A 475 -0.30 34.31 12.22
CA PRO A 475 -0.54 35.27 13.28
C PRO A 475 -0.67 34.61 14.66
N ALA A 476 -0.30 35.36 15.70
CA ALA A 476 -0.55 34.99 17.08
C ALA A 476 -2.04 34.70 17.31
N TYR A 477 -2.33 33.69 18.11
CA TYR A 477 -3.68 33.26 18.51
C TYR A 477 -4.65 32.82 17.39
N ALA A 478 -4.19 32.69 16.14
CA ALA A 478 -5.05 32.28 15.03
C ALA A 478 -5.39 30.78 15.11
N ALA A 479 -6.67 30.43 15.26
CA ALA A 479 -7.11 29.03 15.46
C ALA A 479 -7.26 28.19 14.17
N ASN A 480 -7.39 28.86 13.02
CA ASN A 480 -7.61 28.22 11.71
C ASN A 480 -6.96 29.06 10.60
N HIS A 481 -5.68 29.40 10.78
CA HIS A 481 -4.95 30.17 9.77
C HIS A 481 -4.70 29.31 8.54
N VAL A 482 -4.98 29.84 7.35
CA VAL A 482 -4.83 29.10 6.09
C VAL A 482 -3.66 29.68 5.32
N GLU A 483 -2.78 28.80 4.86
CA GLU A 483 -1.69 29.14 3.95
C GLU A 483 -1.74 28.26 2.71
N THR A 484 -1.40 28.85 1.56
CA THR A 484 -1.44 28.16 0.27
C THR A 484 -0.17 28.42 -0.52
N ARG A 485 0.29 27.40 -1.24
CA ARG A 485 1.36 27.52 -2.25
C ARG A 485 0.93 26.86 -3.55
N GLU A 486 1.17 27.56 -4.65
CA GLU A 486 1.05 26.99 -5.99
C GLU A 486 2.43 26.82 -6.64
N GLN A 487 2.58 25.76 -7.40
CA GLN A 487 3.77 25.48 -8.20
C GLN A 487 3.35 25.01 -9.59
N ALA A 488 3.87 25.67 -10.62
CA ALA A 488 3.62 25.28 -12.01
C ALA A 488 4.29 23.93 -12.32
N VAL A 489 3.61 23.13 -13.14
CA VAL A 489 4.09 21.86 -13.70
C VAL A 489 4.83 22.17 -15.01
N PRO A 490 6.18 22.10 -15.03
CA PRO A 490 6.99 22.61 -16.15
C PRO A 490 7.03 21.67 -17.37
N PHE A 491 6.70 20.40 -17.16
CA PHE A 491 6.62 19.34 -18.16
C PHE A 491 5.62 18.28 -17.69
N ASP A 492 5.17 17.43 -18.61
CA ASP A 492 4.26 16.32 -18.34
C ASP A 492 4.79 15.43 -17.22
N LEU A 493 4.02 15.31 -16.14
CA LEU A 493 4.44 14.72 -14.87
C LEU A 493 3.51 13.56 -14.51
N HIS A 494 4.09 12.47 -14.00
CA HIS A 494 3.32 11.39 -13.39
C HIS A 494 3.66 11.33 -11.91
N ILE A 495 2.67 11.54 -11.05
CA ILE A 495 2.79 11.48 -9.59
C ILE A 495 2.44 10.08 -9.12
N THR A 496 3.23 9.51 -8.20
CA THR A 496 3.01 8.17 -7.64
C THR A 496 2.69 8.19 -6.14
N SER A 497 3.07 9.24 -5.42
CA SER A 497 2.72 9.38 -4.00
C SER A 497 2.74 10.83 -3.53
N PHE A 498 2.08 11.07 -2.40
CA PHE A 498 2.07 12.34 -1.69
C PHE A 498 2.59 12.13 -0.26
N MET A 499 3.34 13.10 0.27
CA MET A 499 3.73 13.12 1.68
C MET A 499 3.64 14.56 2.22
N PRO A 500 2.56 14.92 2.91
CA PRO A 500 2.38 16.26 3.48
C PRO A 500 3.21 16.44 4.75
N HIS A 501 3.73 17.64 4.95
CA HIS A 501 4.55 17.97 6.09
C HIS A 501 4.25 19.37 6.63
N MET A 502 3.89 19.39 7.93
CA MET A 502 3.74 20.55 8.80
C MET A 502 4.22 20.14 10.21
N HIS A 503 4.45 21.10 11.09
CA HIS A 503 4.81 20.86 12.49
C HIS A 503 3.57 20.84 13.40
N VAL A 504 3.78 21.13 14.69
CA VAL A 504 2.82 20.92 15.79
C VAL A 504 1.55 21.76 15.71
N ARG A 505 1.49 22.74 14.81
CA ARG A 505 0.29 23.58 14.60
C ARG A 505 -0.51 23.13 13.40
N GLY A 506 0.03 22.24 12.55
CA GLY A 506 -0.68 21.66 11.42
C GLY A 506 -1.99 20.98 11.85
N LYS A 507 -3.09 21.31 11.16
CA LYS A 507 -4.45 20.85 11.47
C LYS A 507 -5.12 20.15 10.30
N ALA A 508 -4.91 20.62 9.08
CA ALA A 508 -5.42 20.01 7.86
C ALA A 508 -4.49 20.30 6.68
N PHE A 509 -4.43 19.41 5.70
CA PHE A 509 -3.59 19.55 4.52
C PHE A 509 -4.34 19.11 3.27
N LYS A 510 -4.23 19.86 2.18
CA LYS A 510 -4.85 19.51 0.90
C LYS A 510 -3.89 19.68 -0.28
N TYR A 511 -3.97 18.76 -1.24
CA TYR A 511 -3.34 18.85 -2.55
C TYR A 511 -4.42 18.99 -3.63
N GLU A 512 -4.22 19.92 -4.55
CA GLU A 512 -5.11 20.16 -5.68
C GLU A 512 -4.31 20.31 -6.98
N ALA A 513 -4.84 19.79 -8.08
CA ALA A 513 -4.39 20.09 -9.43
C ALA A 513 -5.28 21.17 -10.05
N LEU A 514 -4.67 22.23 -10.56
CA LEU A 514 -5.33 23.28 -11.34
C LEU A 514 -4.90 23.13 -12.79
N TYR A 515 -5.84 22.78 -13.65
CA TYR A 515 -5.60 22.55 -15.06
C TYR A 515 -5.68 23.85 -15.87
N ALA A 516 -5.07 23.85 -17.06
CA ALA A 516 -5.07 25.01 -17.96
C ALA A 516 -6.48 25.34 -18.51
N ASP A 517 -7.38 24.35 -18.53
CA ASP A 517 -8.79 24.48 -18.91
C ASP A 517 -9.68 25.12 -17.82
N GLY A 518 -9.11 25.45 -16.66
CA GLY A 518 -9.82 26.02 -15.51
C GLY A 518 -10.40 25.00 -14.52
N ARG A 519 -10.34 23.70 -14.85
CA ARG A 519 -10.75 22.62 -13.93
C ARG A 519 -9.82 22.55 -12.73
N THR A 520 -10.40 22.24 -11.57
CA THR A 520 -9.66 21.94 -10.34
C THR A 520 -10.04 20.53 -9.87
N GLU A 521 -9.05 19.75 -9.49
CA GLU A 521 -9.22 18.40 -8.95
C GLU A 521 -8.51 18.27 -7.61
N THR A 522 -9.18 17.69 -6.61
CA THR A 522 -8.55 17.35 -5.34
C THR A 522 -7.77 16.04 -5.50
N LEU A 523 -6.47 16.08 -5.23
CA LEU A 523 -5.59 14.92 -5.35
C LEU A 523 -5.45 14.16 -4.03
N LEU A 524 -5.42 14.88 -2.92
CA LEU A 524 -5.37 14.36 -1.55
C LEU A 524 -5.98 15.41 -0.62
N ASP A 525 -6.84 14.99 0.29
CA ASP A 525 -7.40 15.82 1.35
C ASP A 525 -7.19 15.14 2.70
N ILE A 526 -6.66 15.86 3.66
CA ILE A 526 -6.39 15.42 5.04
C ILE A 526 -7.07 16.40 5.98
N PRO A 527 -8.31 16.12 6.39
CA PRO A 527 -9.08 17.03 7.25
C PRO A 527 -8.56 17.09 8.69
N HIS A 528 -7.79 16.08 9.11
CA HIS A 528 -7.26 15.93 10.47
C HIS A 528 -5.78 15.54 10.42
N TYR A 529 -4.93 16.51 10.11
CA TYR A 529 -3.48 16.33 10.11
C TYR A 529 -2.97 16.09 11.54
N ASP A 530 -2.08 15.11 11.71
CA ASP A 530 -1.41 14.82 12.97
C ASP A 530 0.11 14.81 12.75
N PHE A 531 0.80 15.75 13.40
CA PHE A 531 2.26 15.90 13.32
C PHE A 531 3.02 14.61 13.67
N ASN A 532 2.48 13.79 14.58
CA ASN A 532 3.10 12.54 14.99
C ASN A 532 3.09 11.49 13.86
N TRP A 533 2.25 11.70 12.84
CA TRP A 533 2.02 10.77 11.73
C TRP A 533 2.22 11.43 10.36
N GLN A 534 3.47 11.54 9.93
CA GLN A 534 3.84 12.07 8.62
C GLN A 534 3.82 10.98 7.54
N LEU A 535 2.62 10.52 7.20
CA LEU A 535 2.41 9.35 6.34
C LEU A 535 2.67 9.65 4.85
N SER A 536 3.14 8.63 4.13
CA SER A 536 3.07 8.59 2.65
C SER A 536 1.70 8.07 2.21
N TYR A 537 1.17 8.65 1.14
CA TYR A 537 -0.08 8.25 0.49
C TYR A 537 0.24 7.83 -0.94
N ASP A 538 0.33 6.51 -1.15
CA ASP A 538 0.80 5.93 -2.40
C ASP A 538 -0.39 5.65 -3.31
N LEU A 539 -0.32 6.08 -4.57
CA LEU A 539 -1.38 5.84 -5.54
C LEU A 539 -1.28 4.43 -6.12
N LYS A 540 -2.44 3.78 -6.36
CA LYS A 540 -2.50 2.53 -7.14
C LYS A 540 -2.06 2.75 -8.59
N GLN A 541 -2.51 3.87 -9.17
CA GLN A 541 -2.20 4.28 -10.53
C GLN A 541 -1.57 5.67 -10.51
N PRO A 542 -0.46 5.89 -11.23
CA PRO A 542 0.15 7.20 -11.27
C PRO A 542 -0.80 8.27 -11.81
N LYS A 543 -0.84 9.42 -11.14
CA LYS A 543 -1.63 10.58 -11.58
C LYS A 543 -0.85 11.38 -12.62
N PHE A 544 -1.34 11.41 -13.85
CA PHE A 544 -0.83 12.30 -14.89
C PHE A 544 -1.26 13.74 -14.66
N LEU A 545 -0.30 14.67 -14.73
CA LEU A 545 -0.52 16.11 -14.80
C LEU A 545 0.16 16.68 -16.05
N PRO A 546 -0.61 17.26 -16.98
CA PRO A 546 -0.03 17.85 -18.18
C PRO A 546 0.76 19.11 -17.84
N ARG A 547 1.79 19.38 -18.64
CA ARG A 547 2.52 20.65 -18.63
C ARG A 547 1.56 21.84 -18.63
N GLY A 548 1.88 22.86 -17.84
CA GLY A 548 1.06 24.07 -17.72
C GLY A 548 -0.03 23.97 -16.65
N SER A 549 -0.29 22.78 -16.10
CA SER A 549 -1.05 22.64 -14.86
C SER A 549 -0.29 23.30 -13.68
N ARG A 550 -0.98 23.51 -12.57
CA ARG A 550 -0.36 23.91 -11.29
C ARG A 550 -0.76 22.90 -10.22
N VAL A 551 0.17 22.57 -9.33
CA VAL A 551 -0.15 21.89 -8.08
C VAL A 551 -0.30 22.95 -7.00
N ARG A 552 -1.41 22.91 -6.28
CA ARG A 552 -1.65 23.74 -5.10
C ARG A 552 -1.61 22.87 -3.86
N VAL A 553 -0.91 23.34 -2.84
CA VAL A 553 -0.93 22.78 -1.50
C VAL A 553 -1.52 23.81 -0.55
N THR A 554 -2.40 23.38 0.34
CA THR A 554 -3.06 24.22 1.34
C THR A 554 -2.89 23.59 2.70
N GLY A 555 -2.32 24.34 3.64
CA GLY A 555 -2.19 23.97 5.05
C GLY A 555 -3.10 24.83 5.91
N VAL A 556 -3.73 24.20 6.93
CA VAL A 556 -4.47 24.89 7.98
C VAL A 556 -3.69 24.74 9.28
N PHE A 557 -3.51 25.84 10.01
CA PHE A 557 -2.73 25.90 11.24
C PHE A 557 -3.55 26.40 12.42
N ASP A 558 -3.33 25.82 13.59
CA ASP A 558 -3.90 26.24 14.87
C ASP A 558 -2.80 26.78 15.79
N ASN A 559 -2.59 28.10 15.73
CA ASN A 559 -1.73 28.86 16.62
C ASN A 559 -2.51 29.47 17.82
N SER A 560 -3.72 28.95 18.12
CA SER A 560 -4.50 29.42 19.26
C SER A 560 -3.99 28.84 20.58
N ALA A 561 -4.49 29.39 21.70
CA ALA A 561 -4.26 28.85 23.05
C ALA A 561 -5.05 27.55 23.32
N GLU A 562 -5.99 27.18 22.44
CA GLU A 562 -6.73 25.92 22.57
C GLU A 562 -5.98 24.73 22.01
N ASN A 563 -5.06 24.94 21.05
CA ASN A 563 -4.11 23.91 20.65
C ASN A 563 -3.13 23.64 21.78
N LYS A 564 -3.35 22.55 22.53
CA LYS A 564 -2.49 22.16 23.67
C LYS A 564 -1.09 21.71 23.25
N ALA A 565 -0.87 21.43 21.97
CA ALA A 565 0.46 21.16 21.42
C ALA A 565 1.22 22.45 21.03
N ASN A 566 0.55 23.61 21.04
CA ASN A 566 1.18 24.88 20.71
C ASN A 566 2.12 25.34 21.84
N PRO A 567 3.43 25.46 21.59
CA PRO A 567 4.40 25.84 22.63
C PRO A 567 4.26 27.30 23.07
N ASP A 568 3.74 28.18 22.20
CA ASP A 568 3.55 29.60 22.50
C ASP A 568 2.57 30.24 21.50
N PRO A 569 1.29 30.42 21.88
CA PRO A 569 0.27 31.00 20.98
C PRO A 569 0.41 32.53 20.80
N SER A 570 1.24 33.20 21.62
CA SER A 570 1.41 34.65 21.55
C SER A 570 2.36 35.11 20.44
N LYS A 571 3.12 34.17 19.87
CA LYS A 571 4.12 34.45 18.84
C LYS A 571 3.53 34.40 17.44
N LEU A 572 4.02 35.31 16.60
CA LEU A 572 3.99 35.12 15.15
C LEU A 572 4.87 33.91 14.81
N VAL A 573 4.34 32.96 14.07
CA VAL A 573 5.09 31.76 13.65
C VAL A 573 5.50 31.92 12.19
N ILE A 574 6.77 31.62 11.91
CA ILE A 574 7.39 31.71 10.59
C ILE A 574 7.95 30.34 10.18
N TRP A 575 8.44 30.25 8.95
CA TRP A 575 9.14 29.07 8.48
C TRP A 575 10.38 28.77 9.32
N GLY A 576 10.55 27.53 9.75
CA GLY A 576 11.77 27.08 10.40
C GLY A 576 11.84 25.57 10.59
N PRO A 577 13.04 25.01 10.80
CA PRO A 577 13.26 23.57 10.88
C PRO A 577 12.89 22.96 12.23
N GLN A 578 12.62 23.74 13.28
CA GLN A 578 12.29 23.18 14.59
C GLN A 578 10.80 22.92 14.70
N SER A 579 10.41 21.90 15.47
CA SER A 579 8.99 21.53 15.66
C SER A 579 8.14 22.65 16.28
N TYR A 580 8.76 23.64 16.93
CA TYR A 580 8.08 24.83 17.47
C TYR A 580 8.03 26.03 16.50
N ASP A 581 8.82 25.99 15.42
CA ASP A 581 8.61 26.82 14.22
C ASP A 581 7.46 26.21 13.40
N GLU A 582 7.33 26.56 12.12
CA GLU A 582 6.45 25.81 11.21
C GLU A 582 7.03 25.54 9.82
N MET A 583 6.42 24.60 9.11
CA MET A 583 6.63 24.31 7.70
C MET A 583 5.29 24.09 6.98
N LEU A 584 5.28 24.39 5.68
CA LEU A 584 4.23 23.96 4.76
C LEU A 584 4.90 23.36 3.52
N ILE A 585 4.99 22.03 3.50
CA ILE A 585 5.59 21.30 2.37
C ILE A 585 4.63 20.21 1.93
N GLY A 586 4.29 20.22 0.64
CA GLY A 586 3.70 19.06 0.00
C GLY A 586 4.74 18.35 -0.84
N TYR A 587 5.25 17.22 -0.36
CA TYR A 587 6.11 16.37 -1.18
C TYR A 587 5.27 15.57 -2.18
N LEU A 588 5.78 15.45 -3.40
CA LEU A 588 5.25 14.63 -4.48
C LEU A 588 6.35 13.68 -4.92
N GLU A 589 6.08 12.37 -4.95
CA GLU A 589 6.93 11.46 -5.70
C GLU A 589 6.47 11.40 -7.14
N VAL A 590 7.41 11.52 -8.07
CA VAL A 590 7.17 11.60 -9.51
C VAL A 590 8.14 10.69 -10.25
N PHE A 591 7.85 10.36 -11.50
CA PHE A 591 8.82 9.71 -12.35
C PHE A 591 8.95 10.34 -13.74
N THR A 592 10.11 10.11 -14.35
CA THR A 592 10.42 10.51 -15.73
C THR A 592 11.09 9.36 -16.47
N ALA A 593 10.94 9.29 -17.79
CA ALA A 593 11.68 8.34 -18.61
C ALA A 593 13.19 8.49 -18.40
N ASN A 594 13.87 7.36 -18.24
CA ASN A 594 15.31 7.33 -18.04
C ASN A 594 16.03 7.63 -19.36
N LYS A 595 16.72 8.77 -19.39
CA LYS A 595 17.47 9.24 -20.56
C LYS A 595 18.61 8.32 -20.99
N SER A 596 19.07 7.39 -20.14
CA SER A 596 20.11 6.42 -20.53
C SER A 596 19.58 5.24 -21.36
N LYS A 597 18.26 5.12 -21.55
CA LYS A 597 17.61 4.12 -22.41
C LYS A 597 17.01 4.71 -23.70
N GLN A 598 17.06 6.04 -23.86
CA GLN A 598 16.77 6.74 -25.10
C GLN A 598 18.08 7.03 -25.82
#